data_AF-A0A660UR74-F1
#
_entry.id   AF-A0A660UR74-F1
#
_cell.length_a   1.000
_cell.length_b   1.000
_cell.length_c   1.000
_cell.angle_alpha   90.00
_cell.angle_beta   90.00
_cell.angle_gamma   90.00
#
_symmetry.space_group_name_H-M   'P 1'
#
loop_
_entity.id
_entity.type
_entity.pdbx_description
1 polymer ?
#
loop_
_entity_poly.entity_id
_entity_poly.type
_entity_poly.pdbx_seq_one_letter_code
_entity_poly.pdbx_strand_id
1 'polypeptide(L)' 'IRRETLAAAHKRVRPALMTSATTILALLPVMTSTGRGADIMTPMAIPSFGGMILAVIVIFIVPVLFCWMRERKIKR' A
#
# COMPACT_ATOMS: atom_id res chain seq x y z
N ILE A 1 4.36 -17.92 -18.79
CA ILE A 1 5.03 -17.48 -17.54
C ILE A 1 4.79 -15.99 -17.25
N ARG A 2 5.18 -15.04 -18.12
CA ARG A 2 4.96 -13.59 -17.91
C ARG A 2 3.48 -13.19 -17.70
N ARG A 3 2.55 -13.77 -18.47
CA ARG A 3 1.09 -13.50 -18.32
C ARG A 3 0.53 -13.96 -16.98
N GLU A 4 0.92 -15.14 -16.53
CA GLU A 4 0.52 -15.70 -15.23
C GLU A 4 1.07 -14.87 -14.05
N THR A 5 2.33 -14.40 -14.14
CA THR A 5 2.91 -13.51 -13.13
C THR A 5 2.27 -12.12 -13.14
N LEU A 6 1.90 -11.57 -14.30
CA LEU A 6 1.16 -10.32 -14.38
C LEU A 6 -0.25 -10.44 -13.82
N ALA A 7 -0.96 -11.55 -14.11
CA ALA A 7 -2.28 -11.83 -13.55
C ALA A 7 -2.22 -12.00 -12.02
N ALA A 8 -1.21 -12.71 -11.51
CA ALA A 8 -0.99 -12.86 -10.07
C ALA A 8 -0.60 -11.54 -9.38
N ALA A 9 0.25 -10.72 -10.01
CA ALA A 9 0.60 -9.40 -9.51
C ALA A 9 -0.61 -8.47 -9.44
N HIS A 10 -1.42 -8.43 -10.50
CA HIS A 10 -2.62 -7.58 -10.56
C HIS A 10 -3.66 -7.97 -9.50
N LYS A 11 -3.78 -9.26 -9.17
CA LYS A 11 -4.69 -9.77 -8.13
C LYS A 11 -4.31 -9.34 -6.72
N ARG A 12 -3.03 -9.00 -6.46
CA ARG A 12 -2.55 -8.44 -5.17
C ARG A 12 -2.59 -6.92 -5.12
N VAL A 13 -2.35 -6.24 -6.24
CA VAL A 13 -2.35 -4.76 -6.30
C VAL A 13 -3.75 -4.19 -6.01
N ARG A 14 -4.81 -4.86 -6.47
CA ARG A 14 -6.21 -4.46 -6.22
C ARG A 14 -6.56 -4.36 -4.73
N PRO A 15 -6.33 -5.40 -3.89
CA PRO A 15 -6.66 -5.33 -2.47
C PRO A 15 -5.86 -4.29 -1.68
N ALA A 16 -4.60 -4.01 -2.01
CA ALA A 16 -3.84 -2.99 -1.30
C ALA A 16 -4.19 -1.55 -1.69
N LEU A 17 -4.54 -1.32 -2.96
CA LEU A 17 -5.10 -0.04 -3.38
C LEU A 17 -6.43 0.24 -2.68
N MET A 18 -7.24 -0.79 -2.44
CA MET A 18 -8.52 -0.64 -1.75
C MET A 18 -8.34 -0.25 -0.28
N THR A 19 -7.40 -0.86 0.44
CA THR A 19 -7.09 -0.49 1.83
C THR A 19 -6.43 0.89 1.95
N SER A 20 -5.50 1.23 1.06
CA SER A 20 -4.87 2.56 1.09
C SER A 20 -5.89 3.66 0.78
N ALA A 21 -6.74 3.47 -0.23
CA ALA A 21 -7.81 4.40 -0.56
C ALA A 21 -8.80 4.58 0.59
N THR A 22 -9.24 3.49 1.23
CA THR A 22 -10.18 3.54 2.36
C THR A 22 -9.57 4.25 3.56
N THR A 23 -8.28 4.06 3.83
CA THR A 23 -7.61 4.72 4.96
C THR A 23 -7.40 6.21 4.70
N ILE A 24 -7.03 6.59 3.48
CA ILE A 24 -6.91 8.00 3.10
C ILE A 24 -8.28 8.70 3.24
N LEU A 25 -9.36 8.05 2.75
CA LEU A 25 -10.73 8.55 2.91
C LEU A 25 -11.16 8.64 4.38
N ALA A 26 -10.77 7.69 5.22
CA ALA A 26 -11.08 7.69 6.65
C ALA A 26 -10.29 8.74 7.43
N LEU A 27 -9.04 9.02 7.03
CA LEU A 27 -8.19 10.03 7.66
C LEU A 27 -8.52 11.46 7.20
N LEU A 28 -9.13 11.63 6.03
CA LEU A 28 -9.55 12.92 5.48
C LEU A 28 -10.44 13.74 6.45
N PRO A 29 -11.54 13.19 7.00
CA PRO A 29 -12.36 13.91 7.98
C PRO A 29 -11.67 14.04 9.34
N VAL A 30 -10.81 13.09 9.72
CA VAL A 30 -10.07 13.12 10.99
C VAL A 30 -9.06 14.27 11.02
N MET A 31 -8.37 14.53 9.90
CA MET A 31 -7.47 15.68 9.77
C MET A 31 -8.20 17.01 9.66
N THR A 32 -9.42 17.01 9.09
CA THR A 32 -10.23 18.24 8.93
C THR A 32 -10.96 18.62 10.23
N SER A 33 -11.19 17.67 11.14
CA SER A 33 -11.88 17.91 12.41
C SER A 33 -10.94 18.51 13.45
N THR A 34 -11.03 19.83 13.67
CA THR A 34 -10.28 20.59 14.67
C THR A 34 -10.95 20.57 16.07
N GLY A 35 -11.74 19.53 16.39
CA GLY A 35 -12.47 19.40 17.65
C GLY A 35 -11.62 18.91 18.84
N ARG A 36 -12.17 18.99 20.08
CA ARG A 36 -11.56 18.45 21.31
C ARG A 36 -11.16 16.98 21.10
N GLY A 37 -9.86 16.69 21.07
CA GLY A 37 -9.29 15.35 20.78
C GLY A 37 -8.27 15.34 19.64
N ALA A 38 -8.14 16.44 18.88
CA ALA A 38 -7.13 16.58 17.82
C ALA A 38 -5.69 16.38 18.34
N ASP A 39 -5.34 16.84 19.55
CA ASP A 39 -4.01 16.62 20.14
C ASP A 39 -3.63 15.13 20.27
N ILE A 40 -4.61 14.23 20.37
CA ILE A 40 -4.37 12.78 20.49
C ILE A 40 -4.42 12.08 19.13
N MET A 41 -5.29 12.55 18.22
CA MET A 41 -5.45 11.95 16.90
C MET A 41 -4.36 12.35 15.90
N THR A 42 -3.81 13.57 16.01
CA THR A 42 -2.75 14.06 15.12
C THR A 42 -1.48 13.18 15.17
N PRO A 43 -0.93 12.81 16.35
CA PRO A 43 0.24 11.94 16.43
C PRO A 43 -0.02 10.49 15.99
N MET A 44 -1.26 10.04 15.94
CA MET A 44 -1.62 8.72 15.38
C MET A 44 -1.82 8.78 13.86
N ALA A 45 -2.40 9.86 13.35
CA ALA A 45 -2.68 10.05 11.93
C ALA A 45 -1.41 10.24 11.08
N ILE A 46 -0.44 11.01 11.56
CA ILE A 46 0.83 11.29 10.85
C ILE A 46 1.59 9.99 10.50
N PRO A 47 1.91 9.08 11.44
CA PRO A 47 2.62 7.85 11.14
C PRO A 47 1.77 6.87 10.31
N SER A 48 0.45 6.81 10.53
CA SER A 48 -0.43 5.98 9.69
C SER A 48 -0.46 6.45 8.24
N PHE A 49 -0.44 7.76 7.99
CA PHE A 49 -0.41 8.32 6.65
C PHE A 49 0.93 8.03 5.94
N GLY A 50 2.05 8.25 6.64
CA GLY A 50 3.38 7.88 6.13
C GLY A 50 3.54 6.38 5.87
N GLY A 51 3.02 5.54 6.78
CA GLY A 51 3.02 4.09 6.64
C GLY A 51 2.17 3.60 5.45
N MET A 52 1.05 4.26 5.16
CA MET A 52 0.21 3.94 4.02
C MET A 52 0.89 4.27 2.69
N ILE A 53 1.61 5.40 2.62
CA ILE A 53 2.44 5.77 1.45
C ILE A 53 3.53 4.73 1.22
N LEU A 54 4.24 4.31 2.28
CA LEU A 54 5.24 3.24 2.20
C LEU A 54 4.62 1.90 1.77
N ALA A 55 3.43 1.55 2.27
CA ALA A 55 2.73 0.32 1.90
C ALA A 55 2.39 0.28 0.40
N VAL A 56 2.01 1.42 -0.20
CA VAL A 56 1.78 1.54 -1.65
C VAL A 56 3.09 1.33 -2.42
N ILE A 57 4.21 1.89 -1.97
CA ILE A 57 5.52 1.69 -2.61
C ILE A 57 5.93 0.21 -2.53
N VAL A 58 5.74 -0.43 -1.37
CA VAL A 58 6.08 -1.85 -1.15
C VAL A 58 5.24 -2.77 -2.04
N ILE A 59 3.94 -2.50 -2.25
CA ILE A 59 3.13 -3.35 -3.13
C ILE A 59 3.53 -3.28 -4.60
N PHE A 60 4.19 -2.21 -5.04
CA PHE A 60 4.81 -2.14 -6.37
C PHE A 60 6.17 -2.86 -6.41
N ILE A 61 6.94 -2.84 -5.31
CA ILE A 61 8.24 -3.51 -5.21
C ILE A 61 8.12 -5.04 -5.17
N VAL A 62 7.16 -5.59 -4.43
CA VAL A 62 6.95 -7.04 -4.26
C VAL A 62 6.80 -7.79 -5.60
N PRO A 63 5.93 -7.38 -6.56
CA PRO A 63 5.77 -8.08 -7.84
C PRO A 63 7.02 -7.96 -8.72
N VAL A 64 7.73 -6.83 -8.68
CA VAL A 64 8.98 -6.63 -9.41
C VAL A 64 10.06 -7.58 -8.89
N LEU A 65 10.22 -7.66 -7.56
CA LEU A 65 11.18 -8.55 -6.92
C LEU A 65 10.85 -10.03 -7.17
N PHE A 66 9.56 -10.39 -7.14
CA PHE A 66 9.10 -11.73 -7.46
C PHE A 66 9.38 -12.11 -8.93
N CYS A 67 9.16 -11.19 -9.87
CA CYS A 67 9.46 -11.42 -11.28
C CYS A 67 10.96 -11.63 -11.49
N TRP A 68 11.80 -10.82 -10.83
CA TRP A 68 13.25 -10.95 -10.90
C TRP A 68 13.76 -12.28 -10.33
N MET A 69 13.23 -12.72 -9.18
CA MET A 69 13.56 -14.03 -8.61
C MET A 69 13.13 -15.18 -9.53
N ARG A 70 11.95 -15.11 -10.15
CA ARG A 70 11.49 -16.14 -11.11
C ARG A 70 12.36 -16.18 -12.36
N GLU A 71 12.77 -15.03 -12.90
CA GLU A 71 13.65 -14.94 -14.07
C GLU A 71 15.03 -15.55 -13.75
N ARG A 72 15.58 -15.30 -12.55
CA ARG A 72 16.83 -15.96 -12.08
C ARG A 72 16.68 -17.47 -11.88
N LYS A 73 15.51 -17.95 -11.44
CA LYS A 73 15.25 -19.39 -11.23
C LYS A 73 15.10 -20.18 -12.52
N ILE A 74 14.67 -19.54 -13.61
CA ILE A 74 14.54 -20.15 -14.94
C ILE A 74 15.89 -20.17 -15.69
N LYS A 75 16.79 -19.24 -15.37
CA LYS A 75 18.12 -19.15 -15.97
C LYS A 75 19.15 -20.12 -15.38
N ARG A 76 18.74 -20.98 -14.44
CA ARG A 76 19.59 -21.96 -13.76
C ARG A 76 19.09 -23.37 -14.00
#